data_AF-A0A5C8UB78-F1
#
_entry.id   AF-A0A5C8UB78-F1
#
_cell.length_a   1.000
_cell.length_b   1.000
_cell.length_c   1.000
_cell.angle_alpha   90.00
_cell.angle_beta   90.00
_cell.angle_gamma   90.00
#
_symmetry.space_group_name_H-M   'P 1'
#
loop_
_entity.id
_entity.type
_entity.pdbx_description
1 polymer ?
#
loop_
_entity_poly.entity_id
_entity_poly.type
_entity_poly.pdbx_seq_one_letter_code
_entity_poly.pdbx_strand_id
1 'polypeptide(L)'
;MSFILRAALVIGALSYFALQRDGGARPTEDLKAMAERQGAQLSALAGSLPAEMRAAATEAVTAEVLKRLSSETASRDTLLAVDRRPDWRGSDLR
;
A
#
# COMPACT_ATOMS: atom_id res chain seq x y z
N MET A 1 -5.49 15.05 14.50
CA MET A 1 -5.46 13.58 14.71
C MET A 1 -4.99 12.77 13.49
N SER A 2 -4.80 13.36 12.28
CA SER A 2 -4.38 12.60 11.08
C SER A 2 -2.88 12.35 10.95
N PHE A 3 -2.06 12.84 11.89
CA PHE A 3 -0.60 12.73 11.83
C PHE A 3 -0.15 11.27 11.92
N ILE A 4 -0.72 10.51 12.86
CA ILE A 4 -0.38 9.09 13.07
C ILE A 4 -0.73 8.25 11.84
N LEU A 5 -1.92 8.48 11.25
CA LEU A 5 -2.35 7.77 10.05
C LEU A 5 -1.43 8.07 8.85
N ARG A 6 -1.03 9.34 8.68
CA ARG A 6 -0.09 9.74 7.61
C ARG A 6 1.29 9.14 7.84
N ALA A 7 1.79 9.16 9.08
CA ALA A 7 3.08 8.56 9.41
C ALA A 7 3.09 7.05 9.17
N ALA A 8 2.07 6.33 9.62
CA ALA A 8 1.93 4.90 9.38
C ALA A 8 1.90 4.56 7.88
N LEU A 9 1.20 5.37 7.08
CA LEU A 9 1.12 5.18 5.63
C LEU A 9 2.47 5.44 4.94
N VAL A 10 3.20 6.49 5.34
CA VAL A 10 4.54 6.79 4.83
C VAL A 10 5.53 5.68 5.18
N ILE A 11 5.50 5.18 6.42
CA ILE A 11 6.36 4.09 6.87
C ILE A 11 6.05 2.80 6.07
N GLY A 12 4.78 2.49 5.85
CA GLY A 12 4.36 1.36 5.03
C GLY A 12 4.82 1.47 3.58
N ALA A 13 4.66 2.63 2.95
CA ALA A 13 5.10 2.88 1.59
C ALA A 13 6.63 2.74 1.44
N LEU A 14 7.41 3.34 2.34
CA LEU A 14 8.87 3.23 2.33
C LEU A 14 9.34 1.78 2.54
N SER A 15 8.67 1.04 3.43
CA SER A 15 8.98 -0.38 3.67
C SER A 15 8.68 -1.24 2.45
N TYR A 16 7.55 -0.98 1.77
CA TYR A 16 7.20 -1.65 0.52
C TYR A 16 8.26 -1.37 -0.56
N PHE A 17 8.63 -0.11 -0.77
CA PHE A 17 9.67 0.26 -1.73
C PHE A 17 11.04 -0.34 -1.40
N ALA A 18 11.40 -0.42 -0.11
CA ALA A 18 12.61 -1.12 0.31
C ALA A 18 12.59 -2.61 -0.10
N LEU A 19 11.46 -3.30 0.09
CA LEU A 19 11.28 -4.70 -0.33
C LEU A 19 11.41 -4.89 -1.86
N GLN A 20 10.91 -3.94 -2.66
CA GLN A 20 11.06 -3.98 -4.12
C GLN A 20 12.49 -3.69 -4.57
N ARG A 21 13.16 -2.76 -3.88
CA ARG A 21 14.53 -2.35 -4.20
C ARG A 21 15.53 -3.48 -3.96
N ASP A 22 15.34 -4.24 -2.89
CA ASP A 22 16.29 -5.29 -2.49
C ASP A 22 16.04 -6.64 -3.23
N GLY A 23 15.28 -6.62 -4.33
CA GLY A 23 15.22 -7.75 -5.27
C GLY A 23 14.65 -9.05 -4.70
N GLY A 24 13.74 -8.96 -3.72
CA GLY A 24 13.05 -10.14 -3.18
C GLY A 24 13.90 -11.00 -2.24
N ALA A 25 14.88 -10.42 -1.54
CA ALA A 25 15.50 -11.09 -0.40
C ALA A 25 14.44 -11.32 0.68
N ARG A 26 13.85 -12.52 0.74
CA ARG A 26 12.75 -12.90 1.65
C ARG A 26 13.12 -12.66 3.12
N PRO A 27 12.46 -11.70 3.81
CA PRO A 27 12.21 -11.75 5.25
C PRO A 27 10.71 -12.04 5.41
N THR A 28 10.15 -12.90 4.57
CA THR A 28 8.69 -13.01 4.43
C THR A 28 8.06 -13.70 5.62
N GLU A 29 8.77 -14.63 6.27
CA GLU A 29 8.21 -15.33 7.43
C GLU A 29 8.18 -14.46 8.67
N ASP A 30 9.26 -13.73 8.98
CA ASP A 30 9.29 -12.82 10.14
C ASP A 30 8.33 -11.64 9.96
N LEU A 31 8.27 -11.05 8.75
CA LEU A 31 7.31 -9.98 8.47
C LEU A 31 5.87 -10.47 8.47
N LYS A 32 5.61 -11.69 7.97
CA LYS A 32 4.27 -12.29 8.01
C LYS A 32 3.88 -12.62 9.45
N ALA A 33 4.78 -13.18 10.26
CA ALA A 33 4.53 -13.44 11.68
C ALA A 33 4.30 -12.15 12.48
N MET A 34 5.03 -11.07 12.16
CA MET A 34 4.82 -9.76 12.76
C MET A 34 3.47 -9.16 12.33
N ALA A 35 3.13 -9.25 11.04
CA ALA A 35 1.85 -8.78 10.52
C ALA A 35 0.66 -9.57 11.08
N GLU A 36 0.79 -10.88 11.26
CA GLU A 36 -0.22 -11.74 11.90
C GLU A 36 -0.40 -11.38 13.38
N ARG A 37 0.69 -11.14 14.13
CA ARG A 37 0.62 -10.67 15.52
C ARG A 37 -0.04 -9.30 15.63
N GLN A 38 0.33 -8.36 14.77
CA GLN A 38 -0.28 -7.03 14.74
C GLN A 38 -1.76 -7.09 14.32
N GLY A 39 -2.09 -7.93 13.34
CA GLY A 39 -3.46 -8.19 12.91
C GLY A 39 -4.32 -8.79 14.03
N ALA A 40 -3.78 -9.74 14.79
CA ALA A 40 -4.46 -10.33 15.94
C ALA A 40 -4.70 -9.32 17.07
N GLN A 41 -3.73 -8.45 17.34
CA GLN A 41 -3.87 -7.38 18.34
C GLN A 41 -4.90 -6.33 17.92
N LEU A 42 -4.90 -5.94 16.65
CA LEU A 42 -5.90 -5.01 16.10
C LEU A 42 -7.30 -5.61 16.10
N SER A 43 -7.45 -6.90 15.75
CA SER A 43 -8.74 -7.61 15.84
C SER A 43 -9.22 -7.76 17.27
N ALA A 44 -8.33 -8.02 18.24
CA ALA A 44 -8.69 -8.08 19.65
C ALA A 44 -9.18 -6.73 20.18
N LEU A 45 -8.49 -5.64 19.81
CA LEU A 45 -8.92 -4.28 20.12
C LEU A 45 -10.25 -3.93 19.44
N ALA A 46 -10.44 -4.31 18.18
CA ALA A 46 -11.70 -4.12 17.47
C ALA A 46 -12.85 -4.90 18.13
N GLY A 47 -12.59 -6.12 18.60
CA GLY A 47 -13.56 -6.95 19.33
C GLY A 47 -14.02 -6.34 20.65
N SER A 48 -13.21 -5.46 21.26
CA SER A 48 -13.56 -4.73 22.48
C SER A 48 -14.48 -3.51 22.23
N LEU A 49 -14.68 -3.11 20.97
CA LEU A 49 -15.62 -2.03 20.63
C LEU A 49 -17.08 -2.54 20.54
N PRO A 50 -18.06 -1.74 20.98
CA PRO A 50 -19.49 -1.92 20.69
C PRO A 50 -19.77 -2.19 19.21
N ALA A 51 -20.78 -3.05 18.93
CA ALA A 51 -21.09 -3.52 17.59
C ALA A 51 -21.48 -2.39 16.64
N GLU A 52 -22.18 -1.38 17.15
CA GLU A 52 -22.61 -0.19 16.41
C GLU A 52 -21.41 0.65 15.94
N MET A 53 -20.40 0.81 16.80
CA MET A 53 -19.17 1.54 16.43
C MET A 53 -18.31 0.76 15.44
N ARG A 54 -18.29 -0.58 15.52
CA ARG A 54 -17.63 -1.41 14.52
C ARG A 54 -18.28 -1.27 13.15
N ALA A 55 -19.61 -1.33 13.07
CA ALA A 55 -20.35 -1.17 11.82
C ALA A 55 -20.08 0.19 11.17
N ALA A 56 -20.19 1.28 11.96
CA ALA A 56 -19.91 2.63 11.49
C ALA A 56 -18.44 2.82 11.05
N ALA A 57 -17.49 2.21 11.78
CA ALA A 57 -16.07 2.26 11.41
C ALA A 57 -15.80 1.47 10.10
N THR A 58 -16.43 0.31 9.92
CA THR A 58 -16.27 -0.47 8.68
C THR A 58 -16.81 0.28 7.47
N GLU A 59 -17.98 0.94 7.57
CA GLU A 59 -18.53 1.74 6.48
C GLU A 59 -17.67 2.97 6.16
N ALA A 60 -17.15 3.66 7.18
CA ALA A 60 -16.28 4.81 6.98
C ALA A 60 -14.95 4.41 6.31
N VAL A 61 -14.38 3.26 6.70
CA VAL A 61 -13.14 2.74 6.10
C VAL A 61 -13.39 2.29 4.67
N THR A 62 -14.47 1.56 4.39
CA THR A 62 -14.77 1.10 3.02
C THR A 62 -15.03 2.27 2.08
N ALA A 63 -15.75 3.30 2.53
CA ALA A 63 -15.99 4.51 1.76
C ALA A 63 -14.69 5.26 1.44
N GLU A 64 -13.79 5.41 2.41
CA GLU A 64 -12.51 6.11 2.20
C GLU A 64 -11.54 5.29 1.34
N VAL A 65 -11.54 3.96 1.45
CA VAL A 65 -10.79 3.06 0.56
C VAL A 65 -11.31 3.15 -0.86
N LEU A 66 -12.63 3.08 -1.06
CA LEU A 66 -13.24 3.21 -2.39
C LEU A 66 -12.91 4.57 -3.04
N LYS A 67 -12.96 5.65 -2.25
CA LYS A 67 -12.59 6.99 -2.70
C LYS A 67 -11.12 7.08 -3.09
N ARG A 68 -10.20 6.47 -2.33
CA ARG A 68 -8.77 6.44 -2.66
C ARG A 68 -8.49 5.62 -3.91
N LEU A 69 -9.05 4.43 -4.02
CA LEU A 69 -8.94 3.59 -5.21
C LEU A 69 -9.50 4.30 -6.46
N SER A 70 -10.59 5.05 -6.31
CA SER A 70 -11.16 5.85 -7.41
C SER A 70 -10.25 7.02 -7.80
N SER A 71 -9.52 7.61 -6.85
CA SER A 71 -8.55 8.68 -7.11
C SER A 71 -7.24 8.17 -7.70
N GLU A 72 -6.83 6.95 -7.37
CA GLU A 72 -5.56 6.34 -7.80
C GLU A 72 -5.67 5.71 -9.21
N THR A 73 -6.88 5.31 -9.61
CA THR A 73 -7.15 4.77 -10.97
C THR A 73 -7.08 5.84 -12.07
N ALA A 74 -7.03 7.14 -11.73
CA ALA A 74 -6.80 8.21 -12.70
C ALA A 74 -5.32 8.30 -13.10
N SER A 75 -4.72 7.19 -13.55
CA SER A 75 -3.46 7.23 -14.28
C SER A 75 -3.73 7.93 -15.61
N ARG A 76 -3.33 9.21 -15.71
CA ARG A 76 -3.38 10.02 -16.93
C ARG A 76 -2.25 9.65 -17.90
N ASP A 77 -1.76 8.43 -17.83
CA ASP A 77 -0.72 7.97 -18.72
C ASP A 77 -1.34 7.57 -20.06
N THR A 78 -1.38 8.54 -20.96
CA THR A 78 -1.79 8.34 -22.36
C THR A 78 -0.63 7.89 -23.24
N LEU A 79 0.58 7.74 -22.68
CA LEU A 79 1.74 7.35 -23.47
C LEU A 79 1.66 5.87 -23.83
N LEU A 80 1.88 5.57 -25.10
CA LEU A 80 1.98 4.21 -25.55
C LEU A 80 3.34 3.64 -25.12
N ALA A 81 3.43 2.31 -24.98
CA ALA A 81 4.68 1.65 -24.62
C ALA A 81 5.84 1.94 -25.61
N VAL A 82 5.52 2.39 -26.82
CA VAL A 82 6.49 2.81 -27.85
C VAL A 82 7.12 4.18 -27.54
N ASP A 83 6.37 5.10 -26.93
CA ASP A 83 6.84 6.46 -26.58
C ASP A 83 7.82 6.44 -25.40
N ARG A 84 7.79 5.36 -24.62
CA ARG A 84 8.72 5.13 -23.50
C ARG A 84 10.09 4.65 -23.97
N ARG A 85 10.30 4.42 -25.27
CA ARG A 85 11.61 4.05 -25.80
C ARG A 85 12.46 5.31 -25.97
N PRO A 86 13.61 5.42 -25.28
CA PRO A 86 14.54 6.51 -25.54
C PRO A 86 15.12 6.40 -26.96
N ASP A 87 14.89 7.42 -27.79
CA ASP A 87 15.42 7.54 -29.16
C ASP A 87 16.96 7.44 -29.23
N TRP A 88 17.65 7.67 -28.12
CA TRP A 88 19.11 7.69 -28.04
C TRP A 88 19.76 6.33 -27.83
N ARG A 89 18.99 5.23 -27.70
CA ARG A 89 19.53 3.84 -27.77
C ARG A 89 19.83 3.43 -29.22
N GLY A 90 20.38 4.35 -30.02
CA GLY A 90 21.17 3.98 -31.18
C GLY A 90 22.56 3.56 -30.70
N SER A 91 23.05 2.41 -31.16
CA SER A 91 24.44 1.90 -31.04
C SER A 91 24.83 0.85 -29.99
N ASP A 92 23.90 0.11 -29.36
CA ASP A 92 24.25 -1.13 -28.63
C ASP A 92 24.22 -2.40 -29.53
N LEU A 93 24.39 -2.24 -30.84
CA LEU A 93 24.70 -3.33 -31.76
C LEU A 93 26.15 -3.20 -32.22
N ARG A 94 27.06 -3.78 -31.43
CA ARG A 94 28.36 -4.24 -31.91
C ARG A 94 28.74 -5.52 -31.18
#